data_AF-A0A348NR85-F1
#
_entry.id   AF-A0A348NR85-F1
#
_cell.length_a   1.000
_cell.length_b   1.000
_cell.length_c   1.000
_cell.angle_alpha   90.00
_cell.angle_beta   90.00
_cell.angle_gamma   90.00
#
_symmetry.space_group_name_H-M   'P 1'
#
loop_
_entity.id
_entity.type
_entity.pdbx_description
1 polymer ?
#
loop_
_entity_poly.entity_id
_entity_poly.type
_entity_poly.pdbx_seq_one_letter_code
_entity_poly.pdbx_strand_id
1 'polypeptide(L)'
;GILQPAVEQGVIPLAVHPAITFTGASIDLRQLQAGYAAVTAPPAVLPIAQALAVELGCEPVVVAEADRAAYAEAIETATAFSRAVVQQSTSLLRGIGFDNPGGYLSALVRSSVDHALMLETNPDWDGIVHGGVLPEDPDGPGAA
;
A
#
# COMPACT_ATOMS: atom_id res chain seq x y z
N GLY A 1 -7.88 9.43 18.17
CA GLY A 1 -7.38 8.06 17.87
C GLY A 1 -6.78 7.41 19.10
N ILE A 2 -6.16 6.23 18.99
CA ILE A 2 -5.53 5.52 20.14
C ILE A 2 -4.43 6.34 20.84
N LEU A 3 -3.82 7.30 20.14
CA LEU A 3 -2.80 8.21 20.69
C LEU A 3 -3.36 9.51 21.28
N GLN A 4 -4.70 9.67 21.37
CA GLN A 4 -5.32 10.89 21.91
C GLN A 4 -4.79 11.29 23.30
N PRO A 5 -4.59 10.36 24.25
CA PRO A 5 -4.05 10.73 25.57
C PRO A 5 -2.63 11.31 25.52
N ALA A 6 -1.82 10.92 24.52
CA ALA A 6 -0.48 11.51 24.32
C ALA A 6 -0.57 12.90 23.69
N VAL A 7 -1.51 13.11 22.76
CA VAL A 7 -1.78 14.43 22.17
C VAL A 7 -2.15 15.45 23.25
N GLU A 8 -2.97 15.04 24.23
CA GLU A 8 -3.35 15.87 25.38
C GLU A 8 -2.16 16.29 26.25
N GLN A 9 -1.04 15.58 26.17
CA GLN A 9 0.22 15.90 26.86
C GLN A 9 1.19 16.70 25.98
N GLY A 10 0.75 17.16 24.80
CA GLY A 10 1.56 17.95 23.87
C GLY A 10 2.39 17.14 22.89
N VAL A 11 2.18 15.82 22.79
CA VAL A 11 2.83 14.99 21.76
C VAL A 11 2.21 15.27 20.39
N ILE A 12 3.05 15.39 19.36
CA ILE A 12 2.61 15.54 17.97
C ILE A 12 2.69 14.17 17.30
N PRO A 13 1.57 13.51 16.98
CA PRO A 13 1.58 12.17 16.41
C PRO A 13 1.89 12.22 14.91
N LEU A 14 2.65 11.25 14.46
CA LEU A 14 2.87 10.94 13.05
C LEU A 14 2.77 9.42 12.87
N ALA A 15 2.34 9.00 11.68
CA ALA A 15 2.32 7.61 11.27
C ALA A 15 3.07 7.47 9.94
N VAL A 16 3.95 6.46 9.87
CA VAL A 16 4.67 6.06 8.66
C VAL A 16 4.50 4.56 8.53
N HIS A 17 3.94 4.11 7.42
CA HIS A 17 3.70 2.69 7.14
C HIS A 17 4.29 2.32 5.77
N PRO A 18 5.48 1.69 5.74
CA PRO A 18 6.01 1.10 4.52
C PRO A 18 5.06 0.02 3.97
N ALA A 19 4.66 0.13 2.71
CA ALA A 19 3.74 -0.80 2.06
C ALA A 19 4.46 -2.09 1.60
N ILE A 20 5.09 -2.78 2.55
CA ILE A 20 5.83 -4.02 2.34
C ILE A 20 5.52 -5.04 3.45
N THR A 21 5.45 -6.31 3.08
CA THR A 21 5.44 -7.41 4.07
C THR A 21 6.87 -7.80 4.41
N PHE A 22 7.29 -7.58 5.65
CA PHE A 22 8.58 -8.06 6.14
C PHE A 22 8.54 -9.56 6.41
N THR A 23 9.42 -10.30 5.74
CA THR A 23 9.62 -11.74 5.89
C THR A 23 10.76 -12.10 6.85
N GLY A 24 11.58 -11.10 7.24
CA GLY A 24 12.78 -11.26 8.04
C GLY A 24 14.03 -11.58 7.21
N ALA A 25 13.92 -11.58 5.89
CA ALA A 25 15.03 -11.82 4.98
C ALA A 25 15.70 -10.50 4.58
N SER A 26 17.01 -10.53 4.30
CA SER A 26 17.75 -9.33 3.86
C SER A 26 17.23 -8.73 2.54
N ILE A 27 16.48 -9.51 1.75
CA ILE A 27 15.81 -9.01 0.55
C ILE A 27 14.71 -8.00 0.85
N ASP A 28 14.10 -8.04 2.04
CA ASP A 28 13.07 -7.08 2.44
C ASP A 28 13.63 -5.67 2.49
N LEU A 29 14.89 -5.49 2.91
CA LEU A 29 15.55 -4.18 2.93
C LEU A 29 15.74 -3.60 1.53
N ARG A 30 16.03 -4.44 0.53
CA ARG A 30 16.14 -4.00 -0.87
C ARG A 30 14.78 -3.61 -1.44
N GLN A 31 13.72 -4.34 -1.08
CA GLN A 31 12.36 -4.01 -1.50
C GLN A 31 11.85 -2.73 -0.81
N LEU A 32 12.20 -2.53 0.47
CA LEU A 32 11.87 -1.32 1.23
C LEU A 32 12.38 -0.04 0.54
N GLN A 33 13.62 -0.06 0.05
CA GLN A 33 14.28 1.05 -0.63
C GLN A 33 13.68 1.45 -2.00
N ALA A 34 12.69 0.71 -2.48
CA ALA A 34 11.98 1.00 -3.73
C ALA A 34 10.45 0.95 -3.55
N GLY A 35 9.99 0.92 -2.29
CA GLY A 35 8.57 0.83 -1.95
C GLY A 35 7.94 2.17 -1.68
N TYR A 36 6.61 2.19 -1.58
CA TYR A 36 5.87 3.34 -1.07
C TYR A 36 5.72 3.26 0.45
N ALA A 37 5.57 4.40 1.11
CA ALA A 37 5.16 4.47 2.50
C ALA A 37 3.98 5.43 2.66
N ALA A 38 2.89 4.93 3.26
CA ALA A 38 1.79 5.79 3.65
C ALA A 38 2.20 6.65 4.85
N VAL A 39 1.94 7.96 4.75
CA VAL A 39 2.24 8.93 5.80
C VAL A 39 1.00 9.69 6.22
N THR A 40 0.80 9.81 7.53
CA THR A 40 -0.28 10.63 8.11
C THR A 40 0.29 11.47 9.23
N ALA A 41 0.05 12.78 9.17
CA ALA A 41 0.45 13.72 10.20
C ALA A 41 -0.34 15.03 10.08
N PRO A 42 -0.41 15.86 11.14
CA PRO A 42 -0.95 17.21 11.04
C PRO A 42 -0.22 18.05 9.98
N PRO A 43 -0.89 19.00 9.28
CA PRO A 43 -0.31 19.73 8.15
C PRO A 43 1.02 20.44 8.47
N ALA A 44 1.14 21.01 9.67
CA ALA A 44 2.35 21.73 10.10
C ALA A 44 3.60 20.85 10.21
N VAL A 45 3.44 19.54 10.37
CA VAL A 45 4.53 18.57 10.56
C VAL A 45 4.54 17.46 9.52
N LEU A 46 3.63 17.49 8.53
CA LEU A 46 3.58 16.52 7.44
C LEU A 46 4.91 16.38 6.69
N PRO A 47 5.67 17.46 6.39
CA PRO A 47 6.98 17.34 5.77
C PRO A 47 7.97 16.48 6.57
N ILE A 48 7.84 16.41 7.90
CA ILE A 48 8.69 15.58 8.75
C ILE A 48 8.35 14.11 8.54
N ALA A 49 7.07 13.74 8.52
CA ALA A 49 6.64 12.36 8.28
C ALA A 49 7.04 11.88 6.87
N GLN A 50 6.94 12.76 5.87
CA GLN A 50 7.41 12.50 4.51
C GLN A 50 8.93 12.31 4.45
N ALA A 51 9.69 13.17 5.13
CA ALA A 51 11.15 13.03 5.19
C ALA A 51 11.58 11.70 5.81
N LEU A 52 10.91 11.25 6.90
CA LEU A 52 11.17 9.95 7.50
C LEU A 52 10.93 8.77 6.53
N ALA A 53 9.90 8.84 5.71
CA ALA A 53 9.66 7.83 4.67
C ALA A 53 10.80 7.81 3.63
N VAL A 54 11.23 8.99 3.16
CA VAL A 54 12.35 9.12 2.21
C VAL A 54 13.67 8.63 2.82
N GLU A 55 13.93 8.92 4.09
CA GLU A 55 15.12 8.42 4.81
C GLU A 55 15.14 6.89 4.93
N LEU A 56 13.97 6.25 5.01
CA LEU A 56 13.83 4.79 4.94
C LEU A 56 13.99 4.24 3.51
N GLY A 57 14.09 5.11 2.50
CA GLY A 57 14.17 4.77 1.09
C GLY A 57 12.81 4.57 0.42
N CYS A 58 11.72 4.96 1.06
CA CYS A 58 10.38 4.83 0.51
C CYS A 58 9.89 6.13 -0.15
N GLU A 59 9.05 6.01 -1.18
CA GLU A 59 8.32 7.13 -1.74
C GLU A 59 7.08 7.45 -0.87
N PRO A 60 6.95 8.67 -0.32
CA PRO A 60 5.85 8.99 0.59
C PRO A 60 4.52 9.21 -0.15
N VAL A 61 3.46 8.58 0.36
CA VAL A 61 2.08 8.80 -0.08
C VAL A 61 1.26 9.31 1.09
N VAL A 62 0.66 10.49 0.95
CA VAL A 62 -0.12 11.11 2.03
C VAL A 62 -1.48 10.41 2.13
N VAL A 63 -1.80 9.89 3.32
CA VAL A 63 -3.11 9.34 3.67
C VAL A 63 -3.73 10.25 4.73
N ALA A 64 -4.93 10.78 4.46
CA ALA A 64 -5.62 11.61 5.43
C ALA A 64 -6.02 10.79 6.66
N GLU A 65 -6.11 11.43 7.82
CA GLU A 65 -6.45 10.75 9.09
C GLU A 65 -7.80 10.01 8.99
N ALA A 66 -8.77 10.58 8.27
CA ALA A 66 -10.08 9.97 8.06
C ALA A 66 -10.03 8.70 7.18
N ASP A 67 -9.07 8.61 6.27
CA ASP A 67 -8.97 7.52 5.29
C ASP A 67 -8.09 6.36 5.77
N ARG A 68 -7.43 6.51 6.92
CA ARG A 68 -6.54 5.47 7.48
C ARG A 68 -7.22 4.12 7.66
N ALA A 69 -8.51 4.10 8.01
CA ALA A 69 -9.25 2.85 8.17
C ALA A 69 -9.41 2.14 6.81
N ALA A 70 -9.80 2.87 5.78
CA ALA A 70 -9.93 2.33 4.42
C ALA A 70 -8.56 1.90 3.85
N TYR A 71 -7.50 2.69 4.09
CA TYR A 71 -6.14 2.30 3.74
C TYR A 71 -5.73 1.00 4.42
N ALA A 72 -5.92 0.88 5.74
CA ALA A 72 -5.57 -0.32 6.49
C ALA A 72 -6.35 -1.54 6.01
N GLU A 73 -7.65 -1.37 5.73
CA GLU A 73 -8.49 -2.43 5.17
C GLU A 73 -8.00 -2.88 3.78
N ALA A 74 -7.62 -1.96 2.90
CA ALA A 74 -7.10 -2.30 1.58
C ALA A 74 -5.79 -3.10 1.66
N ILE A 75 -4.85 -2.69 2.52
CA ILE A 75 -3.57 -3.41 2.73
C ILE A 75 -3.79 -4.79 3.35
N GLU A 76 -4.63 -4.88 4.39
CA GLU A 76 -4.94 -6.15 5.03
C GLU A 76 -5.64 -7.11 4.05
N THR A 77 -6.59 -6.60 3.26
CA THR A 77 -7.28 -7.35 2.21
C THR A 77 -6.26 -7.91 1.21
N ALA A 78 -5.42 -7.05 0.63
CA ALA A 78 -4.43 -7.48 -0.36
C ALA A 78 -3.50 -8.57 0.19
N THR A 79 -3.03 -8.43 1.44
CA THR A 79 -2.07 -9.36 2.04
C THR A 79 -2.70 -10.66 2.53
N ALA A 80 -3.84 -10.59 3.24
CA ALA A 80 -4.51 -11.75 3.80
C ALA A 80 -5.09 -12.66 2.70
N PHE A 81 -5.79 -12.10 1.70
CA PHE A 81 -6.35 -12.89 0.61
C PHE A 81 -5.27 -13.54 -0.25
N SER A 82 -4.19 -12.81 -0.57
CA SER A 82 -3.05 -13.38 -1.31
C SER A 82 -2.48 -14.62 -0.61
N ARG A 83 -2.29 -14.55 0.72
CA ARG A 83 -1.83 -15.70 1.52
C ARG A 83 -2.84 -16.84 1.51
N ALA A 84 -4.12 -16.54 1.70
CA ALA A 84 -5.19 -17.56 1.73
C ALA A 84 -5.28 -18.33 0.40
N VAL A 85 -5.22 -17.64 -0.74
CA VAL A 85 -5.27 -18.24 -2.08
C VAL A 85 -4.09 -19.19 -2.30
N VAL A 86 -2.87 -18.77 -1.93
CA VAL A 86 -1.66 -19.62 -2.05
C VAL A 86 -1.75 -20.83 -1.13
N GLN A 87 -2.21 -20.65 0.11
CA GLN A 87 -2.40 -21.76 1.06
C GLN A 87 -3.44 -22.77 0.57
N GLN A 88 -4.59 -22.31 0.07
CA GLN A 88 -5.63 -23.19 -0.46
C GLN A 88 -5.13 -23.96 -1.70
N SER A 89 -4.51 -23.27 -2.65
CA SER A 89 -4.00 -23.87 -3.89
C SER A 89 -2.92 -24.92 -3.62
N THR A 90 -1.97 -24.62 -2.72
CA THR A 90 -0.95 -25.60 -2.32
C THR A 90 -1.54 -26.81 -1.59
N SER A 91 -2.60 -26.62 -0.80
CA SER A 91 -3.31 -27.73 -0.14
C SER A 91 -3.99 -28.65 -1.15
N LEU A 92 -4.63 -28.10 -2.19
CA LEU A 92 -5.27 -28.89 -3.26
C LEU A 92 -4.23 -29.73 -4.02
N LEU A 93 -3.10 -29.13 -4.42
CA LEU A 93 -2.04 -29.85 -5.11
C LEU A 93 -1.39 -30.94 -4.24
N ARG A 94 -1.21 -30.66 -2.95
CA ARG A 94 -0.74 -31.68 -2.00
C ARG A 94 -1.71 -32.86 -1.92
N GLY A 95 -3.01 -32.58 -1.96
CA GLY A 95 -4.06 -33.61 -1.95
C GLY A 95 -4.03 -34.58 -3.13
N ILE A 96 -3.39 -34.21 -4.25
CA ILE A 96 -3.23 -35.06 -5.45
C ILE A 96 -1.79 -35.55 -5.65
N GLY A 97 -0.92 -35.42 -4.63
CA GLY A 97 0.42 -36.04 -4.61
C GLY A 97 1.56 -35.16 -5.12
N PHE A 98 1.42 -33.83 -5.17
CA PHE A 98 2.56 -32.95 -5.47
C PHE A 98 3.50 -32.83 -4.27
N ASP A 99 4.79 -33.14 -4.47
CA ASP A 99 5.82 -33.04 -3.43
C ASP A 99 6.21 -31.58 -3.11
N ASN A 100 6.28 -30.71 -4.12
CA ASN A 100 6.64 -29.30 -3.99
C ASN A 100 5.61 -28.37 -4.65
N PRO A 101 4.39 -28.25 -4.07
CA PRO A 101 3.34 -27.43 -4.65
C PRO A 101 3.68 -25.93 -4.63
N GLY A 102 4.46 -25.47 -3.64
CA GLY A 102 4.90 -24.08 -3.55
C GLY A 102 5.86 -23.70 -4.68
N GLY A 103 6.87 -24.54 -4.94
CA GLY A 103 7.77 -24.34 -6.08
C GLY A 103 7.05 -24.40 -7.42
N TYR A 104 6.11 -25.34 -7.57
CA TYR A 104 5.28 -25.46 -8.77
C TYR A 104 4.43 -24.21 -9.03
N LEU A 105 3.77 -23.68 -8.00
CA LEU A 105 2.90 -22.51 -8.13
C LEU A 105 3.64 -21.18 -8.22
N SER A 106 4.90 -21.11 -7.79
CA SER A 106 5.64 -19.84 -7.64
C SER A 106 5.62 -18.96 -8.91
N ALA A 107 6.01 -19.53 -10.06
CA ALA A 107 6.05 -18.78 -11.31
C ALA A 107 4.65 -18.37 -11.79
N LEU A 108 3.66 -19.26 -11.64
CA LEU A 108 2.27 -19.03 -12.05
C LEU A 108 1.59 -17.94 -11.22
N VAL A 109 1.71 -18.01 -9.89
CA VAL A 109 1.13 -17.02 -8.98
C VAL A 109 1.76 -15.66 -9.21
N ARG A 110 3.10 -15.60 -9.33
CA ARG A 110 3.81 -14.35 -9.58
C ARG A 110 3.35 -13.69 -10.88
N SER A 111 3.35 -14.41 -12.00
CA SER A 111 2.93 -13.82 -13.28
C SER A 111 1.44 -13.42 -13.30
N SER A 112 0.57 -14.17 -12.61
CA SER A 112 -0.85 -13.82 -12.51
C SER A 112 -1.07 -12.54 -11.71
N VAL A 113 -0.36 -12.38 -10.58
CA VAL A 113 -0.41 -11.16 -9.76
C VAL A 113 0.20 -9.97 -10.50
N ASP A 114 1.37 -10.15 -11.12
CA ASP A 114 2.03 -9.10 -11.90
C ASP A 114 1.10 -8.60 -13.03
N HIS A 115 0.42 -9.52 -13.74
CA HIS A 115 -0.55 -9.17 -14.77
C HIS A 115 -1.77 -8.43 -14.20
N ALA A 116 -2.33 -8.88 -13.08
CA ALA A 116 -3.46 -8.19 -12.43
C ALA A 116 -3.07 -6.77 -12.01
N LEU A 117 -1.88 -6.57 -11.45
CA LEU A 117 -1.37 -5.24 -11.07
C LEU A 117 -1.18 -4.34 -12.29
N MET A 118 -0.69 -4.87 -13.41
CA MET A 118 -0.54 -4.10 -14.66
C MET A 118 -1.89 -3.56 -15.16
N LEU A 119 -2.98 -4.30 -14.99
CA LEU A 119 -4.31 -3.87 -15.42
C LEU A 119 -4.86 -2.72 -14.56
N GLU A 120 -4.46 -2.65 -13.29
CA GLU A 120 -4.93 -1.65 -12.32
C GLU A 120 -3.99 -0.43 -12.18
N THR A 121 -2.80 -0.48 -12.78
CA THR A 121 -1.83 0.62 -12.71
C THR A 121 -2.21 1.69 -13.75
N ASN A 122 -2.74 2.83 -13.30
CA ASN A 122 -2.99 3.97 -14.19
C ASN A 122 -1.68 4.76 -14.46
N PRO A 123 -1.29 5.02 -15.73
CA PRO A 123 -0.07 5.77 -16.07
C PRO A 123 -0.01 7.22 -15.54
N ASP A 124 -1.11 7.79 -15.07
CA ASP A 124 -1.14 9.17 -14.54
C ASP A 124 -0.67 9.30 -13.08
N TRP A 125 -0.19 8.21 -12.45
CA TRP A 125 0.31 8.18 -11.06
C TRP A 125 1.74 8.75 -10.88
N ASP A 126 2.07 9.82 -11.61
CA ASP A 126 3.26 10.64 -11.33
C ASP A 126 2.90 11.72 -10.26
N GLY A 127 2.82 11.30 -9.00
CA GLY A 127 3.09 12.18 -7.84
C GLY A 127 2.28 13.50 -7.71
N ILE A 128 0.98 13.55 -8.01
CA ILE A 128 0.18 14.78 -7.81
C ILE A 128 -0.14 15.00 -6.32
N VAL A 129 0.87 15.53 -5.62
CA VAL A 129 0.74 16.54 -4.58
C VAL A 129 0.75 17.92 -5.25
N HIS A 130 -0.32 18.28 -5.96
CA HIS A 130 -0.69 19.69 -6.16
C HIS A 130 -2.11 19.88 -5.65
N GLY A 131 -2.21 20.43 -4.45
CA GLY A 131 -3.48 20.89 -3.91
C GLY A 131 -4.11 21.92 -4.85
N GLY A 132 -5.37 21.69 -5.22
CA GLY A 132 -6.20 22.70 -5.85
C GLY A 132 -6.92 22.23 -7.11
N VAL A 133 -8.26 22.13 -6.97
CA VAL A 133 -9.29 22.24 -8.01
C VAL A 133 -9.42 21.07 -8.98
N LEU A 134 -10.57 20.38 -8.90
CA LEU A 134 -11.06 19.49 -9.95
C LEU A 134 -11.23 20.31 -11.23
N PRO A 135 -10.78 19.83 -12.41
CA PRO A 135 -11.10 20.48 -13.66
C PRO A 135 -12.62 20.48 -13.86
N GLU A 136 -13.20 21.66 -14.09
CA GLU A 136 -14.60 21.77 -14.49
C GLU A 136 -14.76 21.15 -15.88
N ASP A 137 -15.73 20.25 -16.02
CA ASP A 137 -16.07 19.57 -17.28
C ASP A 137 -16.73 20.57 -18.24
N PRO A 138 -16.09 20.91 -19.38
CA PRO A 138 -16.64 21.89 -20.32
C PRO A 138 -17.76 21.34 -21.20
N ASP A 139 -18.09 20.04 -21.16
CA ASP A 139 -19.05 19.39 -22.07
C ASP A 139 -20.21 18.68 -21.35
N GLY A 140 -20.76 19.31 -20.31
CA GLY A 140 -22.04 18.89 -19.73
C GLY A 140 -23.23 19.14 -20.68
N PRO A 141 -24.15 18.16 -20.89
CA PRO A 141 -25.25 18.32 -21.84
C PRO A 141 -26.36 19.17 -21.22
N GLY A 142 -26.45 20.44 -21.62
CA GLY A 142 -27.43 21.36 -21.04
C GLY A 142 -27.63 22.66 -21.82
N ALA A 143 -28.05 22.57 -23.08
CA ALA A 143 -28.74 23.67 -23.76
C ALA A 143 -29.71 23.12 -24.81
N ALA A 144 -30.96 22.91 -24.38
CA ALA A 144 -32.14 22.91 -25.23
C ALA A 144 -33.05 24.04 -24.74
#